data_AF-A0A0G1EPG1-F1
#
_entry.id   AF-A0A0G1EPG1-F1
#
_cell.length_a   1.000
_cell.length_b   1.000
_cell.length_c   1.000
_cell.angle_alpha   90.00
_cell.angle_beta   90.00
_cell.angle_gamma   90.00
#
_symmetry.space_group_name_H-M   'P 1'
#
loop_
_entity.id
_entity.type
_entity.pdbx_description
1 polymer ?
#
loop_
_entity_poly.entity_id
_entity_poly.type
_entity_poly.pdbx_seq_one_letter_code
_entity_poly.pdbx_strand_id
1 'polypeptide(L)'
;MEKKIWLYAGTSDEFYATMVTMYLSDNAINADNQQERLDPWWIVGFVDGEGCFSISTFKNDTCKSGFQTFPEFVITQGEKSKSALEAIKIYFGCGGLYINRRYDNHKYNLFRYCVRKREHLENIIIPFFKKYPLQSAKREQFESFSKRFYDLKSSTTIRQDPW
;
A
#
# COMPACT_ATOMS: atom_id res chain seq x y z
N MET A 1 37.04 9.74 30.26
CA MET A 1 36.71 8.68 31.24
C MET A 1 35.51 7.91 30.69
N GLU A 2 35.65 6.59 30.69
CA GLU A 2 34.93 5.59 29.90
C GLU A 2 33.40 5.63 30.03
N LYS A 3 32.69 5.60 28.90
CA LYS A 3 31.31 5.09 28.87
C LYS A 3 31.37 3.57 28.67
N LYS A 4 31.15 2.81 29.74
CA LYS A 4 30.92 1.37 29.70
C LYS A 4 29.65 1.07 28.92
N ILE A 5 29.78 0.39 27.78
CA ILE A 5 28.66 -0.19 27.05
C ILE A 5 28.54 -1.64 27.51
N TRP A 6 27.38 -2.00 28.06
CA TRP A 6 27.04 -3.37 28.38
C TRP A 6 26.70 -4.09 27.07
N LEU A 7 27.52 -5.06 26.68
CA LEU A 7 27.16 -6.03 25.63
C LEU A 7 26.25 -7.08 26.26
N TYR A 8 24.94 -6.96 26.02
CA TYR A 8 23.99 -8.05 26.25
C TYR A 8 23.83 -8.83 24.94
N ALA A 9 23.85 -10.16 25.05
CA ALA A 9 23.80 -11.08 23.94
C ALA A 9 22.44 -11.05 23.21
N GLY A 10 22.52 -10.79 21.90
CA GLY A 10 21.63 -11.21 20.82
C GLY A 10 20.13 -11.38 21.09
N THR A 11 19.34 -10.37 20.73
CA THR A 11 17.93 -10.50 20.32
C THR A 11 17.58 -9.38 19.34
N SER A 12 16.45 -9.53 18.62
CA SER A 12 15.85 -8.72 17.54
C SER A 12 15.97 -7.18 17.55
N ASP A 13 16.39 -6.58 18.65
CA ASP A 13 16.45 -5.14 18.84
C ASP A 13 17.62 -4.48 18.11
N GLU A 14 18.76 -5.17 17.93
CA GLU A 14 19.85 -4.64 17.09
C GLU A 14 19.42 -4.52 15.63
N PHE A 15 18.63 -5.48 15.13
CA PHE A 15 18.13 -5.44 13.75
C PHE A 15 17.12 -4.31 13.54
N TYR A 16 16.24 -4.09 14.52
CA TYR A 16 15.29 -2.98 14.50
C TYR A 16 15.97 -1.62 14.68
N ALA A 17 16.93 -1.51 15.60
CA ALA A 17 17.73 -0.31 15.79
C ALA A 17 18.49 0.04 14.50
N THR A 18 19.12 -0.96 13.87
CA THR A 18 19.85 -0.78 12.60
C THR A 18 18.92 -0.33 11.48
N MET A 19 17.75 -0.97 11.33
CA MET A 19 16.71 -0.53 10.38
C MET A 19 16.28 0.92 10.66
N VAL A 20 15.99 1.27 11.91
CA VAL A 20 15.55 2.61 12.28
C VAL A 20 16.65 3.64 12.03
N THR A 21 17.93 3.36 12.33
CA THR A 21 19.05 4.25 11.96
C THR A 21 19.25 4.35 10.46
N MET A 22 19.06 3.28 9.67
CA MET A 22 19.06 3.36 8.20
C MET A 22 17.93 4.26 7.68
N TYR A 23 16.74 4.20 8.27
CA TYR A 23 15.60 5.01 7.84
C TYR A 23 15.67 6.48 8.32
N LEU A 24 16.38 6.76 9.41
CA LEU A 24 16.48 8.10 9.99
C LEU A 24 17.72 8.89 9.56
N SER A 25 18.69 8.28 8.89
CA SER A 25 19.99 8.92 8.61
C SER A 25 20.08 9.71 7.30
N ASP A 26 19.01 9.82 6.50
CA ASP A 26 19.14 10.41 5.16
C ASP A 26 18.09 11.47 4.84
N ASN A 27 18.20 12.61 5.51
CA ASN A 27 17.64 13.89 5.04
C ASN A 27 18.60 14.64 4.09
N ALA A 28 19.52 13.92 3.42
CA ALA A 28 20.49 14.51 2.49
C ALA A 28 20.96 13.55 1.38
N ILE A 29 20.07 12.88 0.63
CA ILE A 29 20.43 12.16 -0.61
C ILE A 29 19.38 12.33 -1.70
N ASN A 30 19.33 13.54 -2.26
CA ASN A 30 18.45 13.88 -3.38
C ASN A 30 19.20 13.87 -4.72
N ALA A 31 20.00 12.82 -4.99
CA ALA A 31 20.70 12.71 -6.28
C ALA A 31 21.11 11.31 -6.79
N ASP A 32 21.26 10.25 -5.97
CA ASP A 32 22.11 9.11 -6.40
C ASP A 32 21.54 7.69 -6.23
N ASN A 33 20.27 7.44 -6.62
CA ASN A 33 19.81 6.05 -6.83
C ASN A 33 18.71 5.90 -7.91
N GLN A 34 18.82 6.61 -9.04
CA GLN A 34 17.81 6.51 -10.11
C GLN A 34 17.83 5.18 -10.87
N GLN A 35 18.91 4.39 -10.75
CA GLN A 35 19.13 3.18 -11.55
C GLN A 35 18.47 1.91 -10.98
N GLU A 36 18.05 1.90 -9.71
CA GLU A 36 17.46 0.72 -9.04
C GLU A 36 15.93 0.80 -8.85
N ARG A 37 15.28 1.89 -9.29
CA ARG A 37 13.83 2.04 -9.13
C ARG A 37 13.09 1.26 -10.22
N LEU A 38 12.15 0.44 -9.78
CA LEU A 38 11.22 -0.28 -10.65
C LEU A 38 10.57 0.70 -11.64
N ASP A 39 10.56 0.37 -12.93
CA ASP A 39 9.95 1.21 -13.95
C ASP A 39 8.45 1.43 -13.64
N PRO A 40 7.96 2.68 -13.52
CA PRO A 40 6.54 2.94 -13.30
C PRO A 40 5.64 2.26 -14.36
N TRP A 41 6.09 2.16 -15.61
CA TRP A 41 5.30 1.50 -16.66
C TRP A 41 5.24 -0.01 -16.50
N TRP A 42 6.26 -0.64 -15.90
CA TRP A 42 6.19 -2.03 -15.51
C TRP A 42 5.09 -2.26 -14.46
N ILE A 43 4.99 -1.36 -13.47
CA ILE A 43 3.94 -1.40 -12.45
C ILE A 43 2.56 -1.23 -13.10
N VAL A 44 2.42 -0.29 -14.04
CA VAL A 44 1.18 -0.11 -14.81
C VAL A 44 0.77 -1.40 -15.50
N GLY A 45 1.66 -2.02 -16.27
CA GLY A 45 1.37 -3.27 -16.96
C GLY A 45 1.03 -4.42 -16.00
N PHE A 46 1.76 -4.51 -14.87
CA PHE A 46 1.48 -5.51 -13.84
C PHE A 46 0.10 -5.31 -13.23
N VAL A 47 -0.30 -4.06 -12.97
CA VAL A 47 -1.61 -3.72 -12.38
C VAL A 47 -2.72 -3.89 -13.40
N ASP A 48 -2.49 -3.60 -14.68
CA ASP A 48 -3.43 -3.91 -15.77
C ASP A 48 -3.77 -5.41 -15.83
N GLY A 49 -2.83 -6.30 -15.52
CA GLY A 49 -3.08 -7.73 -15.35
C GLY A 49 -3.73 -8.08 -14.01
N GLU A 50 -3.02 -7.81 -12.91
CA GLU A 50 -3.26 -8.45 -11.59
C GLU A 50 -3.88 -7.51 -10.54
N GLY A 51 -3.98 -6.22 -10.86
CA GLY A 51 -4.49 -5.19 -9.96
C GLY A 51 -6.00 -5.18 -9.81
N CYS A 52 -6.47 -4.68 -8.67
CA CYS A 52 -7.88 -4.48 -8.37
C CYS A 52 -8.06 -3.18 -7.58
N PHE A 53 -9.02 -2.36 -8.02
CA PHE A 53 -9.50 -1.18 -7.31
C PHE A 53 -10.94 -1.42 -6.87
N SER A 54 -11.22 -1.32 -5.59
CA SER A 54 -12.57 -1.62 -5.08
C SER A 54 -12.95 -0.72 -3.91
N ILE A 55 -14.26 -0.52 -3.72
CA ILE A 55 -14.84 0.16 -2.57
C ILE A 55 -15.94 -0.74 -2.01
N SER A 56 -15.65 -1.40 -0.90
CA SER A 56 -16.63 -2.25 -0.22
C SER A 56 -17.41 -1.44 0.82
N THR A 57 -18.71 -1.72 0.95
CA THR A 57 -19.57 -1.10 1.96
C THR A 57 -20.14 -2.17 2.87
N PHE A 58 -19.97 -2.01 4.18
CA PHE A 58 -20.50 -2.93 5.18
C PHE A 58 -21.43 -2.16 6.13
N LYS A 59 -22.41 -2.87 6.68
CA LYS A 59 -23.20 -2.34 7.80
C LYS A 59 -22.27 -2.18 9.00
N ASN A 60 -22.32 -1.01 9.61
CA ASN A 60 -21.64 -0.75 10.85
C ASN A 60 -22.48 0.24 11.65
N ASP A 61 -23.15 -0.28 12.67
CA ASP A 61 -24.07 0.49 13.51
C ASP A 61 -23.32 1.50 14.40
N THR A 62 -22.00 1.38 14.55
CA THR A 62 -21.18 2.39 15.22
C THR A 62 -20.90 3.61 14.35
N CYS A 63 -21.18 3.55 13.04
CA CYS A 63 -21.08 4.69 12.14
C CYS A 63 -22.41 5.47 12.16
N LYS A 64 -22.34 6.81 12.17
CA LYS A 64 -23.54 7.68 12.10
C LYS A 64 -24.44 7.39 10.88
N SER A 65 -23.85 6.94 9.78
CA SER A 65 -24.55 6.53 8.56
C SER A 65 -25.16 5.12 8.64
N GLY A 66 -24.82 4.31 9.64
CA GLY A 66 -25.09 2.86 9.68
C GLY A 66 -24.22 2.03 8.72
N PHE A 67 -23.32 2.68 7.97
CA PHE A 67 -22.50 2.03 6.95
C PHE A 67 -21.05 2.52 7.00
N GLN A 68 -20.12 1.59 6.82
CA GLN A 68 -18.69 1.86 6.69
C GLN A 68 -18.18 1.46 5.30
N THR A 69 -17.50 2.39 4.65
CA THR A 69 -16.89 2.17 3.32
C THR A 69 -15.38 1.98 3.41
N PHE A 70 -14.88 0.98 2.69
CA PHE A 70 -13.49 0.58 2.64
C PHE A 70 -12.98 0.64 1.20
N PRO A 71 -12.40 1.76 0.78
CA PRO A 71 -11.66 1.82 -0.46
C PRO A 71 -10.35 1.04 -0.32
N GLU A 72 -9.99 0.27 -1.34
CA GLU A 72 -8.75 -0.48 -1.37
C GLU A 72 -8.17 -0.61 -2.77
N PHE A 73 -6.84 -0.57 -2.82
CA PHE A 73 -6.05 -0.99 -3.98
C PHE A 73 -5.31 -2.27 -3.63
N VAL A 74 -5.34 -3.23 -4.54
CA VAL A 74 -4.93 -4.60 -4.29
C VAL A 74 -4.19 -5.16 -5.49
N ILE A 75 -3.14 -5.94 -5.23
CA ILE A 75 -2.52 -6.80 -6.23
C ILE A 75 -2.37 -8.19 -5.60
N THR A 76 -2.86 -9.22 -6.29
CA THR A 76 -2.78 -10.61 -5.81
C THR A 76 -1.88 -11.40 -6.72
N GLN A 77 -1.02 -12.24 -6.16
CA GLN A 77 -0.13 -13.08 -6.95
C GLN A 77 0.21 -14.37 -6.19
N GLY A 78 0.56 -15.44 -6.91
CA GLY A 78 1.05 -16.68 -6.31
C GLY A 78 2.38 -16.50 -5.58
N GLU A 79 2.63 -17.38 -4.61
CA GLU A 79 3.85 -17.40 -3.78
C GLU A 79 5.16 -17.34 -4.58
N LYS A 80 5.21 -18.00 -5.74
CA LYS A 80 6.40 -17.99 -6.63
C LYS A 80 6.80 -16.61 -7.11
N SER A 81 5.84 -15.69 -7.21
CA SER A 81 6.06 -14.32 -7.68
C SER A 81 5.81 -13.29 -6.57
N LYS A 82 5.98 -13.70 -5.30
CA LYS A 82 5.90 -12.80 -4.14
C LYS A 82 6.89 -11.63 -4.22
N SER A 83 8.08 -11.85 -4.79
CA SER A 83 9.11 -10.82 -4.97
C SER A 83 8.62 -9.62 -5.78
N ALA A 84 7.73 -9.82 -6.76
CA ALA A 84 7.10 -8.74 -7.51
C ALA A 84 6.24 -7.84 -6.59
N LEU A 85 5.48 -8.44 -5.68
CA LEU A 85 4.66 -7.68 -4.71
C LEU A 85 5.53 -6.93 -3.70
N GLU A 86 6.66 -7.52 -3.29
CA GLU A 86 7.63 -6.85 -2.41
C GLU A 86 8.27 -5.65 -3.10
N ALA A 87 8.69 -5.79 -4.37
CA ALA A 87 9.23 -4.70 -5.16
C ALA A 87 8.22 -3.55 -5.34
N ILE A 88 6.96 -3.86 -5.62
CA ILE A 88 5.88 -2.86 -5.72
C ILE A 88 5.64 -2.16 -4.38
N LYS A 89 5.65 -2.91 -3.27
CA LYS A 89 5.51 -2.33 -1.92
C LYS A 89 6.66 -1.39 -1.59
N ILE A 90 7.90 -1.76 -1.94
CA ILE A 90 9.08 -0.91 -1.76
C ILE A 90 8.96 0.35 -2.62
N TYR A 91 8.58 0.20 -3.89
CA TYR A 91 8.39 1.33 -4.82
C TYR A 91 7.38 2.36 -4.30
N PHE A 92 6.21 1.91 -3.83
CA PHE A 92 5.20 2.81 -3.29
C PHE A 92 5.50 3.30 -1.87
N GLY A 93 6.43 2.67 -1.15
CA GLY A 93 6.76 2.99 0.25
C GLY A 93 5.55 2.85 1.20
N CYS A 94 4.50 2.13 0.79
CA CYS A 94 3.24 2.12 1.51
C CYS A 94 2.52 0.77 1.35
N GLY A 95 1.41 0.56 2.08
CA GLY A 95 0.63 -0.67 2.03
C GLY A 95 1.22 -1.84 2.82
N GLY A 96 0.51 -2.95 2.82
CA GLY A 96 0.88 -4.19 3.51
C GLY A 96 0.88 -5.40 2.58
N LEU A 97 1.70 -6.39 2.91
CA LEU A 97 1.73 -7.68 2.23
C LEU A 97 1.09 -8.73 3.14
N TYR A 98 0.09 -9.43 2.63
CA TYR A 98 -0.72 -10.39 3.40
C TYR A 98 -0.74 -11.74 2.70
N ILE A 99 -0.70 -12.81 3.49
CA ILE A 99 -0.91 -14.17 2.98
C ILE A 99 -2.40 -14.41 2.89
N ASN A 100 -2.89 -14.72 1.69
CA ASN A 100 -4.23 -15.22 1.48
C ASN A 100 -4.17 -16.75 1.46
N ARG A 101 -4.22 -17.35 2.67
CA ARG A 101 -4.21 -18.80 2.83
C ARG A 101 -5.51 -19.34 2.24
N ARG A 102 -5.39 -20.16 1.20
CA ARG A 102 -6.52 -20.94 0.73
C ARG A 102 -6.57 -22.26 1.50
N TYR A 103 -7.77 -22.69 1.85
CA TYR A 103 -8.04 -23.97 2.50
C TYR A 103 -8.43 -25.06 1.49
N ASP A 104 -8.29 -24.80 0.19
CA ASP A 104 -8.52 -25.75 -0.89
C ASP A 104 -7.23 -26.51 -1.25
N ASN A 105 -7.35 -27.53 -2.11
CA ASN A 105 -6.27 -28.49 -2.46
C ASN A 105 -5.13 -27.87 -3.30
N HIS A 106 -4.94 -26.56 -3.25
CA HIS A 106 -3.89 -25.85 -3.98
C HIS A 106 -2.56 -25.95 -3.25
N LYS A 107 -1.51 -26.29 -4.01
CA LYS A 107 -0.16 -26.56 -3.49
C LYS A 107 0.60 -25.30 -3.01
N TYR A 108 0.14 -24.10 -3.35
CA TYR A 108 0.86 -22.85 -3.08
C TYR A 108 -0.08 -21.76 -2.55
N ASN A 109 0.43 -20.94 -1.64
CA ASN A 109 -0.33 -19.81 -1.09
C ASN A 109 -0.46 -18.67 -2.12
N LEU A 110 -1.48 -17.83 -1.94
CA LEU A 110 -1.54 -16.54 -2.61
C LEU A 110 -1.05 -15.44 -1.66
N PHE A 111 -0.40 -14.45 -2.22
CA PHE A 111 0.00 -13.23 -1.53
C PHE A 111 -0.79 -12.05 -2.10
N ARG A 112 -1.06 -11.09 -1.22
CA ARG A 112 -1.83 -9.90 -1.53
C ARG A 112 -1.07 -8.68 -1.04
N TYR A 113 -0.65 -7.83 -1.96
CA TYR A 113 -0.29 -6.45 -1.63
C TYR A 113 -1.57 -5.62 -1.53
N CYS A 114 -1.75 -4.87 -0.43
CA CYS A 114 -2.98 -4.14 -0.17
C CYS A 114 -2.72 -2.76 0.44
N VAL A 115 -3.34 -1.73 -0.14
CA VAL A 115 -3.35 -0.35 0.36
C VAL A 115 -4.78 0.03 0.73
N ARG A 116 -5.03 0.24 2.02
CA ARG A 116 -6.35 0.64 2.57
C ARG A 116 -6.34 1.98 3.30
N LYS A 117 -5.18 2.44 3.74
CA LYS A 117 -5.05 3.74 4.44
C LYS A 117 -5.46 4.85 3.47
N ARG A 118 -6.43 5.66 3.87
CA ARG A 118 -6.99 6.73 3.02
C ARG A 118 -5.91 7.70 2.54
N GLU A 119 -5.01 8.11 3.43
CA GLU A 119 -3.88 8.98 3.12
C GLU A 119 -2.96 8.39 2.04
N HIS A 120 -2.67 7.09 2.09
CA HIS A 120 -1.84 6.44 1.07
C HIS A 120 -2.56 6.34 -0.28
N LEU A 121 -3.87 6.05 -0.27
CA LEU A 121 -4.67 6.04 -1.49
C LEU A 121 -4.71 7.43 -2.14
N GLU A 122 -4.92 8.47 -1.33
CA GLU A 122 -5.03 9.86 -1.79
C GLU A 122 -3.69 10.44 -2.26
N ASN A 123 -2.62 10.23 -1.50
CA ASN A 123 -1.36 10.94 -1.72
C ASN A 123 -0.36 10.14 -2.58
N ILE A 124 -0.56 8.83 -2.74
CA ILE A 124 0.41 7.95 -3.44
C ILE A 124 -0.26 7.23 -4.60
N ILE A 125 -1.28 6.41 -4.34
CA ILE A 125 -1.85 5.50 -5.35
C ILE A 125 -2.62 6.25 -6.43
N ILE A 126 -3.58 7.12 -6.07
CA ILE A 126 -4.36 7.88 -7.04
C ILE A 126 -3.46 8.80 -7.88
N PRO A 127 -2.53 9.58 -7.30
CA PRO A 127 -1.61 10.41 -8.08
C PRO A 127 -0.73 9.60 -9.04
N PHE A 128 -0.26 8.41 -8.62
CA PHE A 128 0.53 7.53 -9.48
C PHE A 128 -0.23 7.13 -10.74
N PHE A 129 -1.44 6.58 -10.61
CA PHE A 129 -2.23 6.11 -11.77
C PHE A 129 -2.89 7.26 -12.56
N LYS A 130 -2.93 8.48 -12.01
CA LYS A 130 -3.22 9.68 -12.80
C LYS A 130 -2.03 10.09 -13.68
N LYS A 131 -0.81 10.00 -13.15
CA LYS A 131 0.43 10.31 -13.88
C LYS A 131 0.80 9.23 -14.90
N TYR A 132 0.56 7.97 -14.56
CA TYR A 132 0.82 6.79 -15.39
C TYR A 132 -0.50 6.03 -15.60
N PRO A 133 -1.30 6.43 -16.61
CA PRO A 133 -2.61 5.83 -16.84
C PRO A 133 -2.49 4.35 -17.20
N LEU A 134 -3.42 3.57 -16.64
CA LEU A 134 -3.66 2.18 -17.03
C LEU A 134 -4.04 2.10 -18.52
N GLN A 135 -3.60 1.04 -19.19
CA GLN A 135 -3.76 0.85 -20.63
C GLN A 135 -4.87 -0.14 -20.98
N SER A 136 -5.45 -0.84 -19.99
CA SER A 136 -6.60 -1.74 -20.16
C SER A 136 -7.93 -1.11 -19.74
N ALA A 137 -9.03 -1.86 -19.88
CA ALA A 137 -10.34 -1.50 -19.33
C ALA A 137 -10.33 -1.24 -17.81
N LYS A 138 -9.27 -1.64 -17.10
CA LYS A 138 -9.05 -1.31 -15.69
C LYS A 138 -8.86 0.19 -15.46
N ARG A 139 -8.52 0.97 -16.49
CA ARG A 139 -8.50 2.43 -16.43
C ARG A 139 -9.84 3.02 -16.01
N GLU A 140 -10.93 2.58 -16.62
CA GLU A 140 -12.28 3.06 -16.29
C GLU A 140 -12.67 2.68 -14.85
N GLN A 141 -12.23 1.50 -14.39
CA GLN A 141 -12.41 1.05 -13.00
C GLN A 141 -11.63 1.96 -12.03
N PHE A 142 -10.38 2.29 -12.36
CA PHE A 142 -9.57 3.22 -11.58
C PHE A 142 -10.19 4.64 -11.55
N GLU A 143 -10.65 5.16 -12.67
CA GLU A 143 -11.28 6.48 -12.75
C GLU A 143 -12.57 6.53 -11.90
N SER A 144 -13.39 5.49 -11.99
CA SER A 144 -14.59 5.33 -11.15
C SER A 144 -14.25 5.23 -9.67
N PHE A 145 -13.23 4.43 -9.32
CA PHE A 145 -12.71 4.32 -7.96
C PHE A 145 -12.22 5.68 -7.44
N SER A 146 -11.41 6.40 -8.21
CA SER A 146 -10.85 7.69 -7.82
C SER A 146 -11.96 8.71 -7.60
N LYS A 147 -12.96 8.78 -8.49
CA LYS A 147 -14.11 9.68 -8.33
C LYS A 147 -14.86 9.37 -7.05
N ARG A 148 -15.24 8.11 -6.86
CA ARG A 148 -16.02 7.67 -5.69
C ARG A 148 -15.24 7.86 -4.38
N PHE A 149 -13.93 7.70 -4.39
CA PHE A 149 -13.07 7.99 -3.24
C PHE A 149 -13.20 9.46 -2.78
N TYR A 150 -13.14 10.42 -3.70
CA TYR A 150 -13.29 11.84 -3.36
C TYR A 150 -14.73 12.21 -2.97
N ASP A 151 -15.75 11.61 -3.58
CA ASP A 151 -17.16 11.80 -3.18
C ASP A 151 -17.41 11.37 -1.71
N LEU A 152 -16.77 10.28 -1.28
CA LEU A 152 -16.84 9.81 0.10
C LEU A 152 -16.11 10.76 1.06
N LYS A 153 -15.02 11.39 0.61
CA LYS A 153 -14.27 12.37 1.40
C LYS A 153 -15.12 13.64 1.63
N SER A 154 -15.69 14.21 0.58
CA SER A 154 -16.54 15.41 0.68
C SER A 154 -17.79 15.16 1.52
N SER A 155 -18.43 13.99 1.38
CA SER A 155 -19.60 13.59 2.18
C SER A 155 -19.27 13.40 3.67
N THR A 156 -18.02 13.07 4.00
CA THR A 156 -17.56 12.95 5.39
C THR A 156 -17.28 14.34 5.97
N THR A 157 -16.63 15.22 5.20
CA THR A 157 -16.30 16.59 5.62
C THR A 157 -17.56 17.44 5.87
N ILE A 158 -18.61 17.28 5.05
CA ILE A 158 -19.88 18.03 5.23
C ILE A 158 -20.66 17.59 6.48
N ARG A 159 -20.32 16.44 7.10
CA ARG A 159 -21.03 15.90 8.28
C ARG A 159 -20.33 16.16 9.61
N GLN A 160 -19.28 16.98 9.62
CA GLN A 160 -18.68 17.53 10.83
C GLN A 160 -19.10 19.00 11.00
N ASP A 161 -20.35 19.21 11.41
CA ASP A 161 -20.74 20.47 12.07
C ASP A 161 -20.40 20.38 13.58
N PRO A 162 -19.93 21.48 14.19
CA PRO A 162 -19.29 21.47 15.50
C PRO A 162 -20.30 21.36 16.65
N TRP A 163 -19.94 20.58 17.67
CA TRP A 163 -20.26 20.88 19.06
C TRP A 163 -18.94 21.05 19.79
#